data_AF-A0A482V8C3-F1
#
_entry.id   AF-A0A482V8C3-F1
#
_cell.length_a   1.000
_cell.length_b   1.000
_cell.length_c   1.000
_cell.angle_alpha   90.00
_cell.angle_beta   90.00
_cell.angle_gamma   90.00
#
_symmetry.space_group_name_H-M   'P 1'
#
loop_
_entity.id
_entity.type
_entity.pdbx_description
1 polymer ?
#
loop_
_entity_poly.entity_id
_entity_poly.type
_entity_poly.pdbx_seq_one_letter_code
_entity_poly.pdbx_strand_id
1 'polypeptide(L)' 'MYSSDEKTDMILIYGECLKNASRAALLYAERFPNRRAPTDTIFKRLENQLREK' A
#
# COMPACT_ATOMS: atom_id res chain seq x y z
N MET A 1 11.03 -4.33 -6.31
CA MET A 1 10.24 -3.21 -6.86
C MET A 1 8.83 -3.76 -7.06
N TYR A 2 7.79 -3.10 -6.55
CA TYR A 2 6.41 -3.60 -6.65
C TYR A 2 5.86 -3.41 -8.08
N SER A 3 5.08 -4.38 -8.55
CA SER A 3 4.36 -4.27 -9.82
C SER A 3 3.30 -3.17 -9.77
N SER A 4 2.84 -2.70 -10.93
CA SER A 4 1.75 -1.72 -11.00
C SER A 4 0.44 -2.25 -10.38
N ASP A 5 0.19 -3.56 -10.49
CA ASP A 5 -0.92 -4.25 -9.84
C ASP A 5 -0.82 -4.14 -8.31
N GLU A 6 0.32 -4.54 -7.74
CA GLU A 6 0.59 -4.45 -6.30
C GLU A 6 0.49 -3.02 -5.79
N LYS A 7 1.02 -2.04 -6.52
CA LYS A 7 0.94 -0.61 -6.15
C LYS A 7 -0.51 -0.11 -6.13
N THR A 8 -1.35 -0.61 -7.04
CA THR A 8 -2.78 -0.28 -7.07
C THR A 8 -3.46 -0.84 -5.83
N ASP A 9 -3.27 -2.12 -5.53
CA ASP A 9 -3.82 -2.77 -4.34
C ASP A 9 -3.38 -2.08 -3.05
N MET A 10 -2.11 -1.68 -2.96
CA MET A 10 -1.57 -0.94 -1.83
C MET A 10 -2.32 0.36 -1.58
N ILE A 11 -2.59 1.15 -2.63
CA ILE A 11 -3.26 2.44 -2.49
C ILE A 11 -4.75 2.27 -2.17
N LEU A 12 -5.40 1.24 -2.72
CA LEU A 12 -6.78 0.91 -2.38
C LEU A 12 -6.90 0.54 -0.88
N ILE A 13 -6.03 -0.35 -0.39
CA ILE A 13 -6.00 -0.74 1.03
C ILE A 13 -5.62 0.44 1.93
N TYR A 14 -4.70 1.29 1.49
CA TYR A 14 -4.33 2.50 2.23
C TYR A 14 -5.50 3.48 2.37
N GLY A 15 -6.31 3.64 1.32
CA GLY A 15 -7.55 4.40 1.36
C GLY A 15 -8.59 3.78 2.31
N GLU A 16 -8.79 2.46 2.24
CA GLU A 16 -9.70 1.71 3.13
C GLU A 16 -9.31 1.87 4.61
N CYS A 17 -8.01 1.94 4.89
CA CYS A 17 -7.49 2.16 6.24
C CYS A 17 -7.47 3.63 6.67
N LEU A 18 -8.17 4.53 5.97
CA LEU A 18 -8.20 5.98 6.24
C LEU A 18 -6.78 6.58 6.31
N LYS A 19 -5.89 6.13 5.42
CA LYS A 19 -4.48 6.50 5.35
C LYS A 19 -3.65 6.11 6.59
N ASN A 20 -4.10 5.14 7.37
CA ASN A 20 -3.28 4.54 8.41
C ASN A 20 -2.34 3.49 7.79
N ALA A 21 -1.07 3.86 7.60
CA ALA A 21 -0.09 3.03 6.91
C ALA A 21 0.23 1.72 7.66
N SER A 22 0.26 1.73 8.99
CA SER A 22 0.49 0.54 9.80
C SER A 22 -0.64 -0.47 9.65
N ARG A 23 -1.89 0.01 9.72
CA ARG A 23 -3.06 -0.84 9.52
C ARG A 23 -3.17 -1.35 8.08
N ALA A 24 -2.81 -0.51 7.11
CA ALA A 24 -2.76 -0.89 5.70
C ALA A 24 -1.73 -1.98 5.42
N ALA A 25 -0.55 -1.92 6.04
CA ALA A 25 0.47 -2.96 5.91
C ALA A 25 -0.01 -4.32 6.43
N LEU A 26 -0.68 -4.33 7.60
CA LEU A 26 -1.27 -5.54 8.16
C LEU A 26 -2.37 -6.10 7.25
N LEU A 27 -3.32 -5.25 6.85
CA LEU A 27 -4.43 -5.68 6.00
C LEU A 27 -3.96 -6.15 4.62
N TYR A 28 -2.90 -5.56 4.07
CA TYR A 28 -2.28 -6.00 2.83
C TYR A 28 -1.67 -7.40 2.98
N ALA A 29 -0.94 -7.65 4.08
CA ALA A 29 -0.37 -8.97 4.35
C ALA A 29 -1.44 -10.04 4.58
N GLU A 30 -2.57 -9.68 5.21
CA GLU A 30 -3.71 -10.59 5.39
C GLU A 30 -4.43 -10.92 4.08
N ARG A 31 -4.66 -9.94 3.20
CA ARG A 31 -5.31 -10.17 1.90
C ARG A 31 -4.40 -10.86 0.88
N PHE A 32 -3.09 -10.61 0.95
CA PHE A 32 -2.12 -11.12 -0.02
C PHE A 32 -0.97 -11.86 0.69
N PRO A 33 -1.23 -13.02 1.32
CA PRO A 33 -0.21 -13.75 2.08
C PRO A 33 0.95 -14.26 1.22
N ASN A 34 0.71 -14.45 -0.09
CA ASN A 34 1.73 -14.89 -1.05
C ASN A 34 2.59 -13.74 -1.62
N ARG A 35 2.26 -12.49 -1.29
CA ARG A 35 2.99 -11.31 -1.78
C ARG A 35 3.90 -10.76 -0.69
N ARG A 36 4.93 -10.01 -1.10
CA ARG A 36 5.80 -9.33 -0.14
C ARG A 36 5.02 -8.22 0.56
N ALA A 37 4.95 -8.30 1.89
CA ALA A 37 4.31 -7.27 2.69
C ALA A 37 5.09 -5.94 2.58
N PRO A 38 4.40 -4.83 2.29
CA PRO A 38 5.03 -3.53 2.25
C PRO A 38 5.22 -2.90 3.61
N THR A 39 6.24 -2.05 3.69
CA THR A 39 6.47 -1.16 4.83
C THR A 39 5.53 0.04 4.77
N ASP A 40 5.23 0.63 5.91
CA ASP A 40 4.38 1.81 6.05
C ASP A 40 4.84 2.99 5.15
N THR A 41 6.15 3.11 4.98
CA THR A 41 6.80 4.13 4.14
C THR A 41 6.46 4.02 2.66
N ILE A 42 6.17 2.81 2.16
CA ILE A 42 5.84 2.59 0.74
C ILE A 42 4.49 3.24 0.42
N PHE A 43 3.50 3.14 1.31
CA PHE A 43 2.17 3.72 1.08
C PHE A 43 2.21 5.24 0.95
N LYS A 44 2.93 5.91 1.87
CA LYS A 44 3.12 7.37 1.84
C LYS A 44 3.86 7.81 0.58
N ARG A 45 4.91 7.07 0.20
CA ARG A 45 5.68 7.37 -1.00
C ARG A 45 4.83 7.20 -2.26
N LEU A 46 4.04 6.13 -2.36
CA LEU A 46 3.14 5.91 -3.49
C LEU A 46 2.07 7.01 -3.57
N GLU A 47 1.49 7.41 -2.44
CA GLU A 47 0.53 8.52 -2.42
C GLU A 47 1.17 9.82 -2.94
N ASN A 48 2.37 10.17 -2.45
CA ASN A 48 3.08 11.36 -2.90
C ASN A 48 3.37 11.29 -4.41
N GLN A 49 3.91 10.17 -4.90
CA GLN A 49 4.18 9.98 -6.33
C GLN A 49 2.93 10.07 -7.23
N LEU A 50 1.75 9.72 -6.72
CA LEU A 50 0.50 9.84 -7.47
C LEU A 50 -0.10 11.25 -7.44
N ARG A 51 0.17 12.01 -6.38
CA ARG A 51 -0.33 13.39 -6.20
C ARG A 51 0.59 14.43 -6.85
N GLU A 52 1.89 14.21 -6.79
CA GLU A 52 2.90 15.02 -7.44
C GLU A 52 2.97 14.60 -8.92
N LYS A 53 2.13 15.25 -9.73
CA LYS A 53 2.17 15.16 -11.19
C LYS A 53 3.19 16.13 -11.76
#